data_AF-A0A963GNF4-F1
#
_entry.id   AF-A0A963GNF4-F1
#
_cell.length_a   1.000
_cell.length_b   1.000
_cell.length_c   1.000
_cell.angle_alpha   90.00
_cell.angle_beta   90.00
_cell.angle_gamma   90.00
#
_symmetry.space_group_name_H-M   'P 1'
#
loop_
_entity.id
_entity.type
_entity.pdbx_description
1 polymer ?
#
loop_
_entity_poly.entity_id
_entity_poly.type
_entity_poly.pdbx_seq_one_letter_code
_entity_poly.pdbx_strand_id
1 'polypeptide(L)'
;MKFAIKDPPRHFTVGHSVKFEIKDCGSLALEADEQITFTTESGAEYDVARKNWGFYATPSLNGRLQSFGLRGVLIRNRLTSRYFVLLVERERESDCERYLEQESCDVVAWLDSTETLDQLRVAVSSL
;
A
#
# COMPACT_ATOMS: atom_id res chain seq x y z
N MET A 1 -22.10 2.72 4.03
CA MET A 1 -21.17 1.61 3.73
C MET A 1 -21.94 0.35 3.40
N LYS A 2 -21.49 -0.43 2.42
CA LYS A 2 -22.03 -1.76 2.07
C LYS A 2 -20.90 -2.75 1.77
N PHE A 3 -20.87 -3.88 2.49
CA PHE A 3 -19.94 -4.97 2.21
C PHE A 3 -20.64 -6.09 1.43
N ALA A 4 -20.09 -6.46 0.28
CA ALA A 4 -20.53 -7.59 -0.55
C ALA A 4 -19.51 -8.72 -0.44
N ILE A 5 -19.78 -9.65 0.49
CA ILE A 5 -18.91 -10.81 0.76
C ILE A 5 -18.96 -11.85 -0.37
N LYS A 6 -17.83 -12.50 -0.64
CA LYS A 6 -17.73 -13.71 -1.46
C LYS A 6 -17.48 -14.90 -0.55
N ASP A 7 -18.47 -15.79 -0.45
CA ASP A 7 -18.38 -17.00 0.36
C ASP A 7 -18.81 -18.23 -0.47
N PRO A 8 -17.87 -19.12 -0.87
CA PRO A 8 -16.44 -19.05 -0.56
C PRO A 8 -15.71 -17.92 -1.30
N PRO A 9 -14.55 -17.44 -0.80
CA PRO A 9 -13.71 -16.49 -1.52
C PRO A 9 -13.29 -17.01 -2.90
N ARG A 10 -13.03 -16.10 -3.85
CA ARG A 10 -12.47 -16.48 -5.16
C ARG A 10 -10.95 -16.61 -5.04
N HIS A 11 -10.41 -17.75 -5.41
CA HIS A 11 -8.97 -18.01 -5.40
C HIS A 11 -8.34 -17.74 -6.77
N PHE A 12 -7.14 -17.17 -6.79
CA PHE A 12 -6.35 -16.98 -8.02
C PHE A 12 -4.85 -16.88 -7.72
N THR A 13 -4.04 -17.33 -8.68
CA THR A 13 -2.57 -17.37 -8.56
C THR A 13 -1.92 -16.11 -9.12
N VAL A 14 -0.98 -15.54 -8.39
CA VAL A 14 -0.16 -14.37 -8.77
C VAL A 14 1.33 -14.61 -8.50
N GLY A 15 2.15 -13.58 -8.72
CA GLY A 15 3.60 -13.60 -8.53
C GLY A 15 4.36 -13.89 -9.81
N HIS A 16 5.57 -13.35 -9.95
CA HIS A 16 6.45 -13.57 -11.09
C HIS A 16 7.28 -14.84 -10.89
N SER A 17 8.26 -14.79 -9.99
CA SER A 17 9.24 -15.86 -9.76
C SER A 17 8.69 -16.97 -8.87
N VAL A 18 8.04 -16.62 -7.76
CA VAL A 18 7.32 -17.58 -6.90
C VAL A 18 5.84 -17.32 -7.04
N LYS A 19 5.09 -18.41 -7.28
CA LYS A 19 3.64 -18.34 -7.38
C LYS A 19 3.02 -18.48 -5.99
N PHE A 20 2.04 -17.63 -5.70
CA PHE A 20 1.24 -17.71 -4.48
C PHE A 20 -0.23 -17.44 -4.79
N GLU A 21 -1.11 -17.98 -3.94
CA GLU A 21 -2.56 -17.83 -4.09
C GLU A 21 -3.05 -16.63 -3.28
N ILE A 22 -3.85 -15.78 -3.92
CA ILE A 22 -4.62 -14.72 -3.26
C ILE A 22 -6.10 -15.11 -3.23
N LYS A 23 -6.76 -14.76 -2.12
CA LYS A 23 -8.20 -14.92 -1.92
C LYS A 23 -8.90 -13.57 -2.02
N ASP A 24 -9.79 -13.45 -2.98
CA ASP A 24 -10.68 -12.30 -3.16
C ASP A 24 -11.97 -12.54 -2.36
N CYS A 25 -12.02 -11.92 -1.17
CA CYS A 25 -13.06 -12.12 -0.15
C CYS A 25 -14.33 -11.29 -0.36
N GLY A 26 -14.36 -10.38 -1.33
CA GLY A 26 -15.52 -9.51 -1.55
C GLY A 26 -15.17 -8.09 -1.97
N SER A 27 -16.11 -7.17 -1.78
CA SER A 27 -15.95 -5.76 -2.12
C SER A 27 -16.67 -4.88 -1.12
N LEU A 28 -16.03 -3.76 -0.74
CA LEU A 28 -16.61 -2.78 0.18
C LEU A 28 -16.92 -1.49 -0.58
N ALA A 29 -18.16 -1.04 -0.55
CA ALA A 29 -18.60 0.24 -1.07
C ALA A 29 -18.73 1.25 0.07
N LEU A 30 -18.04 2.38 -0.07
CA LEU A 30 -18.09 3.54 0.81
C LEU A 30 -18.85 4.67 0.12
N GLU A 31 -19.74 5.33 0.87
CA GLU A 31 -20.31 6.62 0.49
C GLU A 31 -19.28 7.73 0.69
N ALA A 32 -19.54 8.90 0.10
CA ALA A 32 -18.69 10.07 0.36
C ALA A 32 -18.58 10.34 1.87
N ASP A 33 -17.35 10.55 2.32
CA ASP A 33 -16.98 10.87 3.70
C ASP A 33 -17.06 9.70 4.69
N GLU A 34 -17.18 8.47 4.19
CA GLU A 34 -16.99 7.25 4.98
C GLU A 34 -15.53 6.76 4.95
N GLN A 35 -15.10 6.14 6.05
CA GLN A 35 -13.79 5.53 6.21
C GLN A 35 -13.94 4.05 6.60
N ILE A 36 -13.02 3.22 6.12
CA ILE A 36 -12.74 1.89 6.68
C ILE A 36 -11.30 1.84 7.18
N THR A 37 -11.09 1.14 8.29
CA THR A 37 -9.77 0.85 8.85
C THR A 37 -9.50 -0.64 8.72
N PHE A 38 -8.37 -0.99 8.10
CA PHE A 38 -7.84 -2.34 8.05
C PHE A 38 -6.79 -2.50 9.14
N THR A 39 -6.82 -3.61 9.88
CA THR A 39 -5.88 -3.89 10.97
C THR A 39 -5.06 -5.14 10.70
N THR A 40 -3.83 -5.18 11.19
CA THR A 40 -2.99 -6.39 11.15
C THR A 40 -2.90 -7.06 12.53
N GLU A 41 -2.35 -8.28 12.58
CA GLU A 41 -2.12 -9.00 13.84
C GLU A 41 -1.12 -8.27 14.76
N SER A 42 -0.22 -7.46 14.21
CA SER A 42 0.73 -6.64 14.97
C SER A 42 0.10 -5.37 15.57
N GLY A 43 -1.16 -5.08 15.23
CA GLY A 43 -1.88 -3.87 15.64
C GLY A 43 -1.64 -2.67 14.72
N ALA A 44 -1.06 -2.85 13.54
CA ALA A 44 -0.95 -1.78 12.56
C ALA A 44 -2.33 -1.42 11.97
N GLU A 45 -2.50 -0.16 11.57
CA GLU A 45 -3.77 0.36 11.01
C GLU A 45 -3.58 1.01 9.63
N TYR A 46 -4.46 0.68 8.69
CA TYR A 46 -4.52 1.30 7.37
C TYR A 46 -5.93 1.84 7.09
N ASP A 47 -6.06 3.16 7.05
CA ASP A 47 -7.33 3.82 6.73
C ASP A 47 -7.46 4.11 5.23
N VAL A 48 -8.64 3.81 4.69
CA VAL A 48 -9.08 4.28 3.38
C VAL A 48 -10.37 5.05 3.56
N ALA A 49 -10.40 6.31 3.13
CA ALA A 49 -11.60 7.15 3.19
C ALA A 49 -12.06 7.56 1.79
N ARG A 50 -13.36 7.43 1.54
CA ARG A 50 -14.00 7.91 0.31
C ARG A 50 -14.34 9.40 0.45
N LYS A 51 -14.18 10.16 -0.62
CA LYS A 51 -14.64 11.57 -0.75
C LYS A 51 -15.46 11.69 -2.02
N ASN A 52 -16.22 12.76 -2.24
CA ASN A 52 -16.96 12.93 -3.51
C ASN A 52 -16.06 12.82 -4.77
N TRP A 53 -14.82 13.31 -4.71
CA TRP A 53 -13.85 13.32 -5.81
C TRP A 53 -12.98 12.06 -5.95
N GLY A 54 -13.00 11.12 -5.00
CA GLY A 54 -12.12 9.95 -5.06
C GLY A 54 -11.90 9.29 -3.70
N PHE A 55 -10.65 8.93 -3.41
CA PHE A 55 -10.24 8.33 -2.15
C PHE A 55 -9.05 9.07 -1.56
N TYR A 56 -9.09 9.29 -0.25
CA TYR A 56 -7.86 9.34 0.52
C TYR A 56 -7.32 7.91 0.61
N ALA A 57 -6.29 7.66 -0.19
CA ALA A 57 -5.74 6.33 -0.37
C ALA A 57 -5.00 5.83 0.87
N THR A 58 -4.54 6.71 1.77
CA THR A 58 -3.79 6.35 2.99
C THR A 58 -3.73 7.55 3.95
N PRO A 59 -3.52 7.34 5.27
CA PRO A 59 -3.14 8.41 6.19
C PRO A 59 -1.89 9.19 5.77
N SER A 60 -1.58 10.30 6.44
CA SER A 60 -0.37 11.08 6.14
C SER A 60 0.89 10.24 6.24
N LEU A 61 1.67 10.20 5.15
CA LEU A 61 2.83 9.31 4.97
C LEU A 61 3.93 9.57 6.02
N ASN A 62 4.17 10.83 6.34
CA ASN A 62 5.14 11.29 7.33
C ASN A 62 4.53 11.61 8.71
N GLY A 63 3.37 11.04 9.02
CA GLY A 63 2.67 11.29 10.28
C GLY A 63 1.85 10.09 10.72
N ARG A 64 0.54 10.11 10.43
CA ARG A 64 -0.40 9.15 10.99
C ARG A 64 -0.14 7.72 10.51
N LEU A 65 0.30 7.54 9.26
CA LEU A 65 0.64 6.22 8.74
C LEU A 65 1.76 5.56 9.57
N GLN A 66 2.79 6.34 9.93
CA GLN A 66 3.88 5.87 10.76
C GLN A 66 3.46 5.60 12.20
N SER A 67 2.63 6.46 12.79
CA SER A 67 2.09 6.21 14.12
C SER A 67 1.24 4.94 14.17
N PHE A 68 0.70 4.53 13.03
CA PHE A 68 -0.07 3.29 12.84
C PHE A 68 0.80 2.08 12.45
N GLY A 69 2.12 2.18 12.61
CA GLY A 69 3.02 1.06 12.39
C GLY A 69 3.26 0.72 10.92
N LEU A 70 2.88 1.60 9.98
CA LEU A 70 3.07 1.39 8.54
C LEU A 70 4.04 2.42 7.94
N ARG A 71 4.75 2.01 6.88
CA ARG A 71 5.70 2.82 6.13
C ARG A 71 5.32 2.77 4.65
N GLY A 72 5.13 3.92 4.02
CA GLY A 72 4.85 3.99 2.59
C GLY A 72 6.14 3.83 1.76
N VAL A 73 6.11 3.06 0.69
CA VAL A 73 7.23 2.92 -0.26
C VAL A 73 6.72 2.97 -1.70
N LEU A 74 7.36 3.80 -2.52
CA LEU A 74 7.19 3.81 -3.97
C LEU A 74 8.18 2.82 -4.57
N ILE A 75 7.68 1.88 -5.36
CA ILE A 75 8.49 0.89 -6.07
C ILE A 75 8.26 0.97 -7.57
N ARG A 76 9.19 0.40 -8.34
CA ARG A 76 9.06 0.17 -9.78
C ARG A 76 9.34 -1.29 -10.09
N ASN A 77 8.43 -1.94 -10.78
CA ASN A 77 8.70 -3.26 -11.35
C ASN A 77 9.60 -3.12 -12.59
N ARG A 78 10.77 -3.75 -12.56
CA ARG A 78 11.80 -3.67 -13.63
C ARG A 78 11.32 -4.25 -14.95
N LEU A 79 10.54 -5.33 -14.90
CA LEU A 79 10.12 -6.07 -16.08
C LEU A 79 9.00 -5.34 -16.86
N THR A 80 8.07 -4.73 -16.12
CA THR A 80 6.90 -4.04 -16.71
C THR A 80 7.03 -2.52 -16.74
N SER A 81 8.04 -1.97 -16.07
CA SER A 81 8.20 -0.53 -15.81
C SER A 81 7.01 0.15 -15.10
N ARG A 82 6.13 -0.63 -14.46
CA ARG A 82 5.00 -0.11 -13.69
C ARG A 82 5.45 0.30 -12.29
N TYR A 83 4.84 1.35 -11.75
CA TYR A 83 5.10 1.84 -10.41
C TYR A 83 3.95 1.48 -9.47
N PHE A 84 4.28 1.23 -8.20
CA PHE A 84 3.30 0.88 -7.17
C PHE A 84 3.66 1.55 -5.85
N VAL A 85 2.65 1.84 -5.03
CA VAL A 85 2.86 2.21 -3.63
C VAL A 85 2.51 1.00 -2.77
N LEU A 86 3.42 0.60 -1.90
CA LEU A 86 3.20 -0.42 -0.88
C LEU A 86 3.19 0.21 0.50
N LEU A 87 2.48 -0.43 1.44
CA LEU A 87 2.50 -0.09 2.86
C LEU A 87 3.16 -1.27 3.60
N VAL A 88 4.26 -1.00 4.28
CA VAL A 88 5.09 -2.00 4.94
C VAL A 88 4.96 -1.84 6.44
N GLU A 89 4.61 -2.91 7.14
CA GLU A 89 4.64 -2.92 8.61
C GLU A 89 6.07 -2.66 9.12
N ARG A 90 6.19 -1.88 10.20
CA ARG A 90 7.47 -1.72 10.90
C ARG A 90 8.03 -3.10 11.28
N GLU A 91 9.34 -3.23 11.18
CA GLU A 91 10.08 -4.47 11.44
C GLU A 91 9.86 -5.59 10.39
N ARG A 92 9.08 -5.32 9.32
CA ARG A 92 8.89 -6.22 8.17
C ARG A 92 9.65 -5.78 6.92
N GLU A 93 10.57 -4.83 7.05
CA GLU A 93 11.34 -4.30 5.91
C GLU A 93 12.13 -5.38 5.19
N SER A 94 12.82 -6.26 5.92
CA SER A 94 13.57 -7.37 5.33
C SER A 94 12.67 -8.39 4.61
N ASP A 95 11.43 -8.57 5.08
CA ASP A 95 10.44 -9.44 4.42
C ASP A 95 9.98 -8.79 3.10
N CYS A 96 9.73 -7.48 3.12
CA CYS A 96 9.41 -6.70 1.94
C CYS A 96 10.56 -6.70 0.91
N GLU A 97 11.81 -6.48 1.33
CA GLU A 97 12.99 -6.50 0.45
C GLU A 97 13.13 -7.84 -0.28
N ARG A 98 12.95 -8.96 0.44
CA ARG A 98 12.96 -10.30 -0.18
C ARG A 98 11.85 -10.46 -1.21
N TYR A 99 10.65 -9.96 -0.93
CA TYR A 99 9.54 -9.96 -1.88
C TYR A 99 9.83 -9.09 -3.12
N LEU A 100 10.39 -7.89 -2.94
CA LEU A 100 10.73 -7.00 -4.04
C LEU A 100 11.78 -7.61 -4.98
N GLU A 101 12.81 -8.24 -4.42
CA GLU A 101 13.83 -8.95 -5.21
C GLU A 101 13.19 -10.08 -6.04
N GLN A 102 12.35 -10.89 -5.41
CA GLN A 102 11.64 -11.99 -6.06
C GLN A 102 10.75 -11.50 -7.22
N GLU A 103 10.06 -10.37 -7.04
CA GLU A 103 9.15 -9.79 -8.03
C GLU A 103 9.83 -8.84 -9.02
N SER A 104 11.18 -8.76 -9.00
CA SER A 104 11.96 -7.87 -9.84
C SER A 104 11.55 -6.40 -9.72
N CYS A 105 11.43 -5.93 -8.48
CA CYS A 105 11.03 -4.57 -8.14
C CYS A 105 12.19 -3.81 -7.48
N ASP A 106 12.38 -2.57 -7.90
CA ASP A 106 13.31 -1.63 -7.26
C ASP A 106 12.52 -0.68 -6.34
N VAL A 107 13.12 -0.34 -5.19
CA VAL A 107 12.66 0.78 -4.37
C VAL A 107 13.04 2.08 -5.08
N VAL A 108 12.04 2.93 -5.33
CA VAL A 108 12.23 4.28 -5.87
C VAL A 108 12.46 5.26 -4.72
N ALA A 109 11.58 5.23 -3.73
CA ALA A 109 11.70 6.05 -2.54
C ALA A 109 10.87 5.47 -1.39
N TRP A 110 11.45 5.46 -0.21
CA TRP A 110 10.66 5.39 1.02
C TRP A 110 9.97 6.73 1.24
N LEU A 111 8.64 6.72 1.41
CA LEU A 111 7.81 7.93 1.48
C LEU A 111 7.46 8.32 2.92
N ASP A 112 8.11 7.70 3.89
CA ASP A 112 7.82 7.77 5.31
C ASP A 112 8.78 8.70 6.06
N SER A 113 9.27 9.76 5.42
CA SER A 113 9.98 10.80 6.17
C SER A 113 9.76 12.16 5.53
N THR A 114 9.68 13.20 6.37
CA THR A 114 9.60 14.58 5.87
C THR A 114 10.80 14.91 5.00
N GLU A 115 11.99 14.48 5.39
CA GLU A 115 13.24 14.68 4.64
C GLU A 115 13.11 14.12 3.20
N THR A 116 12.73 12.85 3.05
CA THR A 116 12.59 12.24 1.72
C THR A 116 11.46 12.87 0.92
N LEU A 117 10.34 13.21 1.56
CA LEU A 117 9.22 13.88 0.88
C LEU A 117 9.59 15.30 0.42
N ASP A 118 10.38 16.04 1.19
CA ASP A 118 10.86 17.36 0.82
C ASP A 118 11.90 17.30 -0.30
N GLN A 119 12.82 16.32 -0.25
CA GLN A 119 13.74 16.05 -1.35
C GLN A 119 12.99 15.72 -2.64
N LEU A 120 11.97 14.87 -2.55
CA LEU A 120 11.10 14.54 -3.68
C LEU A 120 10.38 15.80 -4.20
N ARG A 121 9.79 16.59 -3.30
CA ARG A 121 9.11 17.86 -3.65
C ARG A 121 10.04 18.80 -4.40
N VAL A 122 11.28 18.99 -3.92
CA VAL A 122 12.28 19.85 -4.58
C VAL A 122 12.63 19.29 -5.95
N ALA A 123 12.93 17.99 -6.05
CA ALA A 123 13.33 17.34 -7.30
C ALA A 123 12.27 17.41 -8.40
N VAL A 124 10.98 17.32 -8.03
CA VAL A 124 9.87 17.40 -9.00
C VAL A 124 9.43 18.82 -9.29
N SER A 125 9.65 19.78 -8.38
CA SER A 125 9.30 21.19 -8.61
C SER A 125 10.23 21.86 -9.63
N SER A 126 11.35 21.24 -9.96
CA SER A 126 12.29 21.68 -11.00
C SER A 126 12.01 21.12 -12.40
N LEU A 127 10.92 20.36 -12.58
CA LEU A 127 10.44 19.85 -13.88
C LEU A 127 9.43 20.81 -14.51
#